data_AF-A0A1G9A889-F1
#
_entry.id   AF-A0A1G9A889-F1
#
_cell.length_a   1.000
_cell.length_b   1.000
_cell.length_c   1.000
_cell.angle_alpha   90.00
_cell.angle_beta   90.00
_cell.angle_gamma   90.00
#
_symmetry.space_group_name_H-M   'P 1'
#
loop_
_entity.id
_entity.type
_entity.pdbx_description
1 polymer ?
#
loop_
_entity_poly.entity_id
_entity_poly.type
_entity_poly.pdbx_seq_one_letter_code
_entity_poly.pdbx_strand_id
1 'polypeptide(L)' 'MTVEDSVEWKKLYSEWLQIKVKAEATQNALDKKFLDSLEGKGKPPTKNEMEELDDLTFQVAEKRGHCDQFISERLA' A
#
# COMPACT_ATOMS: atom_id res chain seq x y z
N MET A 1 24.55 13.13 2.27
CA MET A 1 23.55 12.37 3.05
C MET A 1 24.04 12.25 4.48
N THR A 2 23.31 12.86 5.40
CA THR A 2 23.61 12.92 6.83
C THR A 2 23.04 11.70 7.57
N VAL A 3 23.37 11.54 8.86
CA VAL A 3 22.74 10.52 9.72
C VAL A 3 21.24 10.81 9.88
N GLU A 4 20.87 12.08 10.00
CA GLU A 4 19.47 12.53 10.11
C GLU A 4 18.67 12.17 8.85
N ASP A 5 19.24 12.42 7.66
CA ASP A 5 18.64 12.01 6.38
C ASP A 5 18.42 10.48 6.32
N SER A 6 19.37 9.69 6.84
CA SER A 6 19.24 8.23 6.85
C SER A 6 18.12 7.75 7.76
N VAL A 7 17.91 8.42 8.91
CA VAL A 7 16.83 8.10 9.85
C VAL A 7 15.48 8.48 9.25
N GLU A 8 15.38 9.68 8.66
CA GLU A 8 14.15 10.15 8.01
C GLU A 8 13.76 9.24 6.83
N TRP A 9 14.72 8.92 5.95
CA TRP A 9 14.50 8.00 4.84
C TRP A 9 13.97 6.64 5.31
N LYS A 10 14.61 6.04 6.33
CA LYS A 10 14.18 4.75 6.88
C LYS A 10 12.76 4.80 7.41
N LYS A 11 12.36 5.91 8.04
CA LYS A 11 11.00 6.11 8.54
C LYS A 11 10.01 6.17 7.38
N LEU A 12 10.20 7.08 6.43
CA LEU A 12 9.32 7.26 5.26
C LEU A 12 9.17 5.96 4.46
N TYR A 13 10.29 5.29 4.20
CA TYR A 13 10.30 4.03 3.46
C TYR A 13 9.59 2.92 4.22
N SER A 14 9.78 2.82 5.54
CA SER A 14 9.10 1.81 6.36
C SER A 14 7.59 2.04 6.40
N GLU A 15 7.13 3.28 6.52
CA GLU A 15 5.70 3.63 6.47
C GLU A 15 5.08 3.28 5.11
N TRP A 16 5.75 3.63 4.01
CA TRP A 16 5.32 3.25 2.66
C TRP A 16 5.28 1.73 2.48
N LEU A 17 6.30 1.02 2.95
CA LEU A 17 6.37 -0.44 2.81
C LEU A 17 5.27 -1.14 3.61
N GLN A 18 4.98 -0.68 4.83
CA GLN A 18 3.91 -1.24 5.65
C GLN A 18 2.54 -1.12 4.99
N ILE A 19 2.22 0.07 4.45
CA ILE A 19 0.92 0.28 3.79
C ILE A 19 0.85 -0.49 2.47
N LYS A 20 1.96 -0.60 1.73
CA LYS A 20 2.03 -1.41 0.50
C LYS A 20 1.77 -2.89 0.78
N VAL A 21 2.44 -3.46 1.77
CA VAL A 21 2.24 -4.87 2.15
C VAL A 21 0.80 -5.12 2.59
N LYS A 22 0.19 -4.16 3.32
CA LYS A 22 -1.23 -4.25 3.69
C LYS A 22 -2.14 -4.22 2.46
N ALA A 23 -1.92 -3.30 1.52
CA ALA A 23 -2.68 -3.22 0.28
C ALA A 23 -2.60 -4.51 -0.55
N GLU A 24 -1.39 -5.06 -0.72
CA GLU A 24 -1.16 -6.33 -1.44
C GLU A 24 -1.85 -7.51 -0.74
N ALA A 25 -1.79 -7.57 0.60
CA ALA A 25 -2.50 -8.60 1.36
C ALA A 25 -4.03 -8.49 1.20
N THR A 26 -4.57 -7.28 1.24
CA THR A 26 -6.00 -7.02 1.03
C THR A 26 -6.43 -7.39 -0.39
N GLN A 27 -5.67 -7.00 -1.42
CA GLN A 27 -5.91 -7.39 -2.81
C GLN A 27 -5.94 -8.91 -2.96
N ASN A 28 -4.94 -9.61 -2.44
CA ASN A 28 -4.88 -11.07 -2.52
C ASN A 28 -6.07 -11.75 -1.83
N ALA A 29 -6.56 -11.19 -0.70
CA ALA A 29 -7.73 -11.69 -0.01
C ALA A 29 -9.03 -11.47 -0.82
N LEU A 30 -9.15 -10.32 -1.48
CA LEU A 30 -10.27 -9.99 -2.38
C LEU A 30 -10.28 -10.89 -3.61
N ASP A 31 -9.13 -11.06 -4.26
CA ASP A 31 -8.98 -11.93 -5.44
C ASP A 31 -9.35 -13.36 -5.11
N LYS A 32 -8.91 -13.86 -3.94
CA LYS A 32 -9.32 -15.18 -3.46
C LYS A 32 -10.83 -15.28 -3.25
N LYS A 33 -11.45 -14.30 -2.59
CA LYS A 33 -12.92 -14.29 -2.41
C LYS A 33 -13.67 -14.24 -3.73
N PHE A 34 -13.14 -13.51 -4.71
CA PHE A 34 -13.72 -13.45 -6.04
C PHE A 34 -13.64 -14.80 -6.75
N LEU A 35 -12.48 -15.47 -6.72
CA LEU A 35 -12.30 -16.83 -7.24
C LEU A 35 -13.23 -17.83 -6.55
N ASP A 36 -13.27 -17.83 -5.22
CA ASP A 36 -14.14 -18.69 -4.42
C ASP A 36 -15.62 -18.47 -4.80
N SER A 37 -16.05 -17.22 -5.03
CA SER A 37 -17.40 -16.90 -5.49
C SER A 37 -17.69 -17.42 -6.90
N LEU A 38 -16.73 -17.34 -7.83
CA LEU A 38 -16.88 -17.86 -9.19
C LEU A 38 -16.99 -19.40 -9.20
N GLU A 39 -16.30 -20.07 -8.28
CA GLU A 39 -16.41 -21.52 -8.06
C GLU A 39 -17.68 -21.93 -7.30
N GLY A 40 -18.54 -20.98 -6.91
CA GLY A 40 -19.74 -21.22 -6.10
C GLY A 40 -19.44 -21.57 -4.63
N LYS A 41 -18.20 -21.32 -4.18
CA LYS A 41 -17.68 -21.61 -2.83
C LYS A 41 -17.55 -20.36 -1.98
N GLY A 42 -18.52 -19.46 -2.00
CA GLY A 42 -18.45 -18.28 -1.15
C GLY A 42 -19.34 -17.15 -1.63
N LYS A 43 -19.23 -16.02 -0.92
CA LYS A 43 -19.83 -14.76 -1.34
C LYS A 43 -18.77 -13.94 -2.07
N PRO A 44 -19.17 -13.17 -3.10
CA PRO A 44 -18.25 -12.23 -3.73
C PRO A 44 -17.79 -11.17 -2.70
N PRO A 45 -16.66 -10.51 -2.96
CA PRO A 45 -16.26 -9.35 -2.18
C PRO A 45 -17.37 -8.30 -2.06
N THR A 46 -17.46 -7.70 -0.88
CA THR A 46 -18.41 -6.61 -0.62
C THR A 46 -17.85 -5.27 -1.09
N LYS A 47 -18.73 -4.29 -1.30
CA LYS A 47 -18.33 -2.92 -1.66
C LYS A 47 -17.34 -2.32 -0.65
N ASN A 48 -17.60 -2.48 0.63
CA ASN A 48 -16.75 -1.94 1.69
C ASN A 48 -15.33 -2.53 1.65
N GLU A 49 -15.19 -3.81 1.29
CA GLU A 49 -13.86 -4.45 1.19
C GLU A 49 -13.10 -3.95 -0.03
N MET A 50 -13.80 -3.63 -1.13
CA MET A 50 -13.19 -2.99 -2.30
C MET A 50 -12.80 -1.53 -1.99
N GLU A 51 -13.65 -0.79 -1.28
CA GLU A 51 -13.35 0.57 -0.83
C GLU A 51 -12.14 0.62 0.12
N GLU A 52 -11.98 -0.38 1.02
CA GLU A 52 -10.78 -0.48 1.85
C GLU A 52 -9.50 -0.63 1.00
N LEU A 53 -9.56 -1.43 -0.06
CA LEU A 53 -8.42 -1.57 -0.98
C LEU A 53 -8.12 -0.27 -1.74
N ASP A 54 -9.15 0.46 -2.19
CA ASP A 54 -8.99 1.75 -2.84
C ASP A 54 -8.31 2.77 -1.91
N ASP A 55 -8.76 2.84 -0.66
CA ASP A 55 -8.17 3.70 0.38
C ASP A 55 -6.71 3.34 0.67
N LEU A 56 -6.40 2.03 0.74
CA LEU A 56 -5.03 1.56 0.92
C LEU A 56 -4.16 1.91 -0.28
N THR A 57 -4.68 1.76 -1.50
CA THR A 57 -3.96 2.06 -2.75
C THR A 57 -3.66 3.56 -2.86
N PHE A 58 -4.62 4.41 -2.48
CA PHE A 58 -4.40 5.85 -2.39
C PHE A 58 -3.29 6.20 -1.40
N GLN A 59 -3.31 5.60 -0.20
CA GLN A 59 -2.27 5.82 0.80
C GLN A 59 -0.88 5.33 0.35
N VAL A 60 -0.81 4.22 -0.41
CA VAL A 60 0.45 3.74 -1.01
C VAL A 60 1.03 4.80 -1.94
N ALA A 61 0.20 5.40 -2.80
CA ALA A 61 0.63 6.43 -3.74
C ALA A 61 1.09 7.70 -3.00
N GLU A 62 0.33 8.16 -2.00
CA GLU A 62 0.69 9.32 -1.18
C GLU A 62 2.04 9.12 -0.48
N LYS A 63 2.22 8.00 0.23
CA LYS A 63 3.46 7.70 0.96
C LYS A 63 4.64 7.51 0.02
N ARG A 64 4.41 6.96 -1.19
CA ARG A 64 5.43 6.90 -2.23
C ARG A 64 5.86 8.30 -2.68
N GLY A 65 4.90 9.21 -2.85
CA GLY A 65 5.16 10.61 -3.16
C GLY A 65 6.08 11.28 -2.15
N HIS A 66 5.89 11.04 -0.85
CA HIS A 66 6.80 11.54 0.19
C HIS A 66 8.22 10.98 0.06
N CYS A 67 8.36 9.69 -0.27
CA CYS A 67 9.66 9.08 -0.52
C CYS A 67 10.36 9.71 -1.73
N ASP A 68 9.63 9.91 -2.83
CA ASP A 68 10.17 10.47 -4.06
C ASP A 68 10.52 11.96 -3.90
N GLN A 69 9.73 12.72 -3.15
CA GLN A 69 10.04 14.11 -2.77
C GLN A 69 11.31 14.17 -1.92
N PHE A 70 11.42 13.33 -0.89
CA PHE A 70 12.62 13.25 -0.05
C PHE A 70 13.87 13.02 -0.91
N ILE A 71 13.83 12.02 -1.80
CA ILE A 71 14.95 11.71 -2.70
C ILE A 71 15.29 12.92 -3.60
N SER A 72 14.28 13.54 -4.20
CA SER A 72 14.46 14.66 -5.12
C SER A 72 15.14 15.86 -4.44
N GLU A 73 14.75 16.19 -3.21
CA GLU A 73 15.33 17.29 -2.44
C GLU A 73 16.80 17.05 -2.01
N ARG A 74 17.26 15.80 -1.94
CA ARG A 74 18.64 15.46 -1.54
C ARG A 74 19.55 15.10 -2.73
N LEU A 75 18.99 14.89 -3.91
CA LEU A 75 19.73 14.70 -5.16
C LEU A 75 19.87 15.98 -6.00
N ALA A 76 19.06 17.01 -5.71
CA ALA A 76 19.19 18.35 -6.28
C ALA A 76 20.38 19.11 -5.68
#